data_AF-A0A524JST3-F1
#
_entry.id   AF-A0A524JST3-F1
#
_cell.length_a   1.000
_cell.length_b   1.000
_cell.length_c   1.000
_cell.angle_alpha   90.00
_cell.angle_beta   90.00
_cell.angle_gamma   90.00
#
_symmetry.space_group_name_H-M   'P 1'
#
loop_
_entity.id
_entity.type
_entity.pdbx_description
1 polymer ?
#
loop_
_entity_poly.entity_id
_entity_poly.type
_entity_poly.pdbx_seq_one_letter_code
_entity_poly.pdbx_strand_id
1 'polypeptide(L)' 'KITDYEPGDGTVTRSSALMDERAGGIWTPHLKSPVNWSNVMFLFTDHLGLTKDPAFSDNVLYLLLEQPAN' A
#
# COMPACT_ATOMS: atom_id res chain seq x y z
N LYS A 1 3.95 -20.23 -16.17
CA LYS A 1 5.23 -19.94 -15.49
C LYS A 1 5.29 -18.44 -15.25
N ILE A 2 5.48 -17.99 -14.02
CA ILE A 2 5.70 -16.56 -13.73
C ILE A 2 7.08 -16.20 -14.28
N THR A 3 7.16 -15.12 -15.06
CA THR A 3 8.41 -14.69 -15.70
C THR A 3 9.11 -13.59 -14.93
N ASP A 4 8.35 -12.76 -14.22
CA ASP A 4 8.83 -11.54 -13.57
C ASP A 4 8.10 -11.30 -12.24
N TYR A 5 8.75 -10.56 -11.33
CA TYR A 5 8.20 -10.16 -10.03
C TYR A 5 8.28 -8.65 -9.88
N GLU A 6 7.24 -8.08 -9.29
CA GLU A 6 7.16 -6.66 -8.94
C GLU A 6 6.92 -6.52 -7.43
N PRO A 7 7.34 -5.39 -6.81
CA PRO A 7 7.05 -5.13 -5.40
C PRO A 7 5.55 -5.21 -5.11
N GLY A 8 5.17 -5.82 -4.00
CA GLY A 8 3.78 -6.06 -3.62
C GLY A 8 3.69 -6.92 -2.36
N ASP A 9 2.53 -7.51 -2.12
CA ASP A 9 2.25 -8.40 -0.97
C ASP A 9 2.27 -9.89 -1.36
N GLY A 10 2.91 -10.22 -2.48
CA GLY A 10 2.94 -11.57 -3.04
C GLY A 10 1.69 -11.96 -3.85
N THR A 11 0.63 -11.15 -3.83
CA THR A 11 -0.58 -11.34 -4.67
C THR A 11 -0.87 -10.10 -5.52
N VAL A 12 -0.88 -8.93 -4.91
CA VAL A 12 -1.17 -7.63 -5.52
C VAL A 12 0.11 -6.80 -5.58
N THR A 13 0.39 -6.20 -6.73
CA THR A 13 1.53 -5.29 -6.88
C THR A 13 1.28 -3.95 -6.17
N ARG A 14 2.34 -3.31 -5.71
CA ARG A 14 2.29 -1.98 -5.11
C ARG A 14 1.68 -0.95 -6.06
N SER A 15 2.04 -1.00 -7.35
CA SER A 15 1.50 -0.11 -8.37
C SER A 15 -0.01 -0.29 -8.54
N SER A 16 -0.50 -1.52 -8.46
CA SER A 16 -1.95 -1.81 -8.48
C SER A 16 -2.64 -1.27 -7.24
N ALA A 17 -2.13 -1.58 -6.04
CA ALA A 17 -2.73 -1.16 -4.78
C ALA A 17 -2.83 0.38 -4.61
N LEU A 18 -1.89 1.13 -5.18
CA LEU A 18 -1.87 2.59 -5.14
C LEU A 18 -2.61 3.25 -6.32
N MET A 19 -3.14 2.47 -7.26
CA MET A 19 -3.65 2.96 -8.55
C MET A 19 -2.62 3.89 -9.22
N ASP A 20 -1.37 3.41 -9.30
CA ASP A 20 -0.24 4.19 -9.78
C ASP A 20 -0.25 4.28 -11.31
N GLU A 21 -0.61 5.45 -11.84
CA GLU A 21 -0.69 5.73 -13.27
C GLU A 21 0.69 5.80 -13.96
N ARG A 22 1.79 5.68 -13.19
CA ARG A 22 3.15 5.57 -13.76
C ARG A 22 3.43 4.18 -14.30
N ALA A 23 2.63 3.16 -13.95
CA ALA A 23 2.83 1.80 -14.45
C ALA A 23 2.75 1.78 -15.99
N GLY A 24 3.84 1.36 -16.64
CA GLY A 24 3.98 1.37 -18.10
C GLY A 24 4.20 2.76 -18.73
N GLY A 25 4.38 3.81 -17.92
CA GLY A 25 4.61 5.19 -18.34
C GLY A 25 6.00 5.74 -18.02
N ILE A 26 6.13 7.06 -17.96
CA ILE A 26 7.37 7.76 -17.60
C ILE A 26 7.53 7.77 -16.08
N TRP A 27 8.70 7.35 -15.61
CA TRP A 27 9.03 7.39 -14.19
C TRP A 27 9.08 8.83 -13.66
N THR A 28 8.48 9.05 -12.49
CA THR A 28 8.58 10.30 -11.72
C THR A 28 8.82 9.97 -10.25
N PRO A 29 9.47 10.85 -9.47
CA PRO A 29 9.81 10.55 -8.08
C PRO A 29 8.59 10.46 -7.15
N HIS A 30 7.49 11.14 -7.48
CA HIS A 30 6.25 11.16 -6.69
C HIS A 30 5.18 10.23 -7.28
N LEU A 31 4.34 9.67 -6.41
CA LEU A 31 3.15 8.88 -6.79
C LEU A 31 2.22 9.71 -7.68
N LYS A 32 1.74 9.11 -8.78
CA LYS A 32 0.66 9.65 -9.59
C LYS A 32 -0.54 8.71 -9.47
N SER A 33 -1.59 9.16 -8.80
CA SER A 33 -2.80 8.39 -8.57
C SER A 33 -4.00 9.32 -8.68
N PRO A 34 -5.14 8.89 -9.26
CA PRO A 34 -6.36 9.67 -9.24
C PRO A 34 -7.02 9.67 -7.85
N VAL A 35 -6.55 8.81 -6.93
CA VAL A 35 -7.05 8.73 -5.56
C VAL A 35 -6.35 9.78 -4.69
N ASN A 36 -7.14 10.63 -4.04
CA ASN A 36 -6.63 11.58 -3.04
C ASN A 36 -6.42 10.89 -1.70
N TRP A 37 -5.31 10.16 -1.57
CA TRP A 37 -4.95 9.43 -0.35
C TRP A 37 -4.74 10.39 0.83
N SER A 38 -5.41 10.15 1.96
CA SER A 38 -5.15 10.85 3.21
C SER A 38 -3.93 10.30 3.95
N ASN A 39 -3.62 9.01 3.77
CA ASN A 39 -2.44 8.33 4.29
C ASN A 39 -2.18 7.06 3.44
N VAL A 40 -0.91 6.63 3.36
CA VAL A 40 -0.48 5.36 2.78
C VAL A 40 0.50 4.70 3.74
N MET A 41 0.18 3.48 4.18
CA MET A 41 1.05 2.67 5.03
C MET A 41 1.47 1.40 4.28
N PHE A 42 2.77 1.11 4.26
CA PHE A 42 3.29 -0.15 3.76
C PHE A 42 3.55 -1.12 4.92
N LEU A 43 2.94 -2.30 4.84
CA LEU A 43 3.25 -3.43 5.70
C LEU A 43 3.99 -4.48 4.87
N PHE A 44 5.12 -4.97 5.39
CA PHE A 44 5.98 -5.92 4.68
C PHE A 44 5.61 -7.35 5.04
N THR A 45 4.39 -7.74 4.67
CA THR A 45 3.79 -9.05 4.95
C THR A 45 3.04 -9.54 3.70
N ASP A 46 2.65 -10.82 3.68
CA ASP A 46 1.90 -11.37 2.56
C ASP A 46 0.42 -10.96 2.58
N HIS A 47 -0.23 -11.05 1.42
CA HIS A 47 -1.62 -10.64 1.22
C HIS A 47 -2.61 -11.27 2.23
N LEU A 48 -2.41 -12.54 2.60
CA LEU A 48 -3.30 -13.27 3.51
C LEU A 48 -2.97 -12.99 4.98
N GLY A 49 -1.70 -12.70 5.28
CA GLY A 49 -1.21 -12.35 6.61
C GLY A 49 -1.52 -10.91 7.04
N LEU A 50 -1.86 -10.03 6.09
CA LEU A 50 -1.93 -8.58 6.30
C LEU A 50 -2.77 -8.14 7.50
N THR A 51 -3.98 -8.69 7.68
CA THR A 51 -4.85 -8.28 8.80
C THR A 51 -4.52 -8.96 10.13
N LYS A 52 -3.62 -9.95 10.13
CA LYS A 52 -3.13 -10.63 11.34
C LYS A 52 -1.79 -10.06 11.82
N ASP A 53 -1.18 -9.20 11.01
CA ASP A 53 0.06 -8.54 11.35
C ASP A 53 -0.17 -7.60 12.55
N PRO A 54 0.62 -7.69 13.63
CA PRO A 54 0.50 -6.78 14.77
C PRO A 54 0.60 -5.31 14.35
N ALA A 55 1.47 -4.97 13.39
CA ALA A 55 1.60 -3.62 12.90
C ALA A 55 0.33 -3.14 12.19
N PHE A 56 -0.43 -4.02 11.51
CA PHE A 56 -1.74 -3.64 10.98
C PHE A 56 -2.68 -3.21 12.10
N SER A 57 -2.77 -4.01 13.15
CA SER A 57 -3.69 -3.75 14.27
C SER A 57 -3.32 -2.47 15.01
N ASP A 58 -2.03 -2.28 15.31
CA ASP A 58 -1.54 -1.08 16.01
C ASP A 58 -1.82 0.19 15.21
N ASN A 59 -1.59 0.18 13.90
CA ASN A 59 -1.83 1.35 13.05
C ASN A 59 -3.33 1.64 12.89
N VAL A 60 -4.17 0.61 12.71
CA VAL A 60 -5.63 0.82 12.66
C VAL A 60 -6.15 1.40 13.98
N LEU A 61 -5.68 0.88 15.11
CA LEU A 61 -6.06 1.41 16.42
C LEU A 61 -5.60 2.86 16.61
N TYR A 62 -4.37 3.18 16.20
CA TYR A 62 -3.90 4.57 16.22
C TYR A 62 -4.81 5.48 15.38
N LEU A 63 -5.11 5.11 14.13
CA LEU A 63 -5.97 5.89 13.24
C LEU A 63 -7.36 6.14 13.84
N LEU A 64 -7.91 5.16 14.56
CA LEU A 64 -9.27 5.22 15.09
C LEU A 64 -9.37 5.88 16.46
N LEU A 65 -8.35 5.76 17.31
CA LEU A 65 -8.44 6.13 18.72
C LEU A 65 -7.52 7.29 19.11
N GLU A 66 -6.38 7.44 18.44
CA GLU A 66 -5.29 8.33 18.88
C GLU A 66 -4.96 9.43 17.87
N GLN A 67 -5.29 9.23 16.58
CA GLN A 67 -5.00 10.23 15.56
C GLN A 67 -5.81 11.50 15.83
N PRO A 68 -5.16 12.67 15.98
CA PRO A 68 -5.87 13.93 16.14
C PRO A 68 -6.82 14.18 14.98
N ALA A 69 -8.04 14.63 15.28
CA ALA A 69 -8.91 15.20 14.26
C ALA A 69 -8.31 16.53 13.81
N ASN A 70 -8.14 16.68 12.50
CA ASN A 70 -7.77 17.95 11.88
C ASN A 70 -8.90 18.99 12.02
#